data_AF-A0A9N9YXB9-F1
#
_entry.id   AF-A0A9N9YXB9-F1
#
_cell.length_a   1.000
_cell.length_b   1.000
_cell.length_c   1.000
_cell.angle_alpha   90.00
_cell.angle_beta   90.00
_cell.angle_gamma   90.00
#
_symmetry.space_group_name_H-M   'P 1'
#
loop_
_entity.id
_entity.type
_entity.pdbx_description
1 polymer ?
#
loop_
_entity_poly.entity_id
_entity_poly.type
_entity_poly.pdbx_seq_one_letter_code
_entity_poly.pdbx_strand_id
1 'polypeptide(L)'
;MNGQAILCTIHQPSAMLFQRFGHLLLLSMAKTIYFGDIGDGACTLVDYFTRNGAHDLPTGANPAEYMLDVISAAPDATTDIDWPAVWRSSPEYQKAQQELTRLATDAGHTESQFDSTQHKEFAASSVEQYRQVTKRLMTLLAFLHWYYPVSLFRNAERTNSVHSRGITVLMQLWIFLMCTTTFAHMLIAGVETADIAGGIGNLLMVMMYTFCGVLAGPNVLPRFWIFMYRVNPVTYIIEGPLGTGLGNAPMYCADNELIHFTAPEGSTCAEYTAPFLSEAGGYIVDSNATECEYCPVTETSQFLASVSVSYEHWWRGFGFLVVFSVFNICVVLLVYWLARVPRAKKE
;
A
#
# COMPACT_ATOMS: atom_id res chain seq x y z
N MET A 1 21.18 18.88 -10.75
CA MET A 1 19.77 19.24 -10.48
C MET A 1 18.93 18.47 -11.48
N ASN A 2 18.09 17.54 -11.02
CA ASN A 2 17.21 16.76 -11.90
C ASN A 2 16.02 17.64 -12.28
N GLY A 3 16.05 18.28 -13.44
CA GLY A 3 14.94 19.08 -13.95
C GLY A 3 13.84 18.18 -14.50
N GLN A 4 12.65 18.21 -13.91
CA GLN A 4 11.44 17.60 -14.49
C GLN A 4 10.53 18.72 -14.99
N ALA A 5 10.01 18.58 -16.22
CA ALA A 5 8.97 19.46 -16.72
C ALA A 5 7.63 19.07 -16.10
N ILE A 6 6.97 20.02 -15.44
CA ILE A 6 5.66 19.84 -14.83
C ILE A 6 4.67 20.74 -15.56
N LEU A 7 3.64 20.14 -16.16
CA LEU A 7 2.51 20.83 -16.76
C LEU A 7 1.26 20.56 -15.90
N CYS A 8 0.61 21.60 -15.41
CA CYS A 8 -0.60 21.48 -14.63
C CYS A 8 -1.64 22.53 -15.06
N THR A 9 -2.92 22.19 -14.94
CA THR A 9 -4.03 23.14 -15.06
C THR A 9 -4.47 23.60 -13.67
N ILE A 10 -4.75 24.89 -13.51
CA ILE A 10 -5.15 25.48 -12.23
C ILE A 10 -6.43 26.27 -12.46
N HIS A 11 -7.46 25.99 -11.66
CA HIS A 11 -8.75 26.64 -11.81
C HIS A 11 -8.94 27.88 -10.94
N GLN A 12 -8.25 28.01 -9.79
CA GLN A 12 -8.29 29.19 -8.92
C GLN A 12 -6.98 29.32 -8.09
N PRO A 13 -5.95 30.02 -8.58
CA PRO A 13 -4.67 30.08 -7.87
C PRO A 13 -4.72 31.08 -6.71
N SER A 14 -4.31 30.64 -5.52
CA SER A 14 -3.90 31.59 -4.47
C SER A 14 -2.67 32.39 -4.94
N ALA A 15 -2.60 33.67 -4.59
CA ALA A 15 -1.49 34.57 -4.97
C ALA A 15 -0.10 33.98 -4.64
N MET A 16 0.01 33.28 -3.51
CA MET A 16 1.27 32.68 -3.04
C MET A 16 1.73 31.50 -3.91
N LEU A 17 0.80 30.71 -4.45
CA LEU A 17 1.11 29.61 -5.37
C LEU A 17 1.42 30.13 -6.77
N PHE A 18 0.72 31.18 -7.21
CA PHE A 18 0.88 31.76 -8.54
C PHE A 18 2.32 32.23 -8.81
N GLN A 19 2.97 32.83 -7.82
CA GLN A 19 4.35 33.31 -7.93
C GLN A 19 5.42 32.19 -8.00
N ARG A 20 5.05 30.93 -7.75
CA ARG A 20 6.02 29.81 -7.82
C ARG A 20 6.13 29.20 -9.21
N PHE A 21 5.25 29.55 -10.14
CA PHE A 21 5.28 29.01 -11.50
C PHE A 21 6.22 29.84 -12.38
N GLY A 22 7.07 29.16 -13.16
CA GLY A 22 7.97 29.81 -14.10
C GLY A 22 7.25 30.39 -15.30
N HIS A 23 6.46 29.56 -15.99
CA HIS A 23 5.70 29.95 -17.18
C HIS A 23 4.20 29.78 -16.98
N LEU A 24 3.42 30.68 -17.59
CA LEU A 24 1.97 30.64 -17.65
C LEU A 24 1.52 30.49 -19.10
N LEU A 25 0.60 29.57 -19.36
CA LEU A 25 -0.19 29.49 -20.58
C LEU A 25 -1.65 29.83 -20.24
N LEU A 26 -2.11 30.99 -20.68
CA LEU A 26 -3.49 31.45 -20.47
C LEU A 26 -4.31 31.26 -21.74
N LEU A 27 -5.48 30.62 -21.59
CA LEU A 27 -6.39 30.28 -22.67
C LEU A 27 -7.80 30.81 -22.38
N SER A 28 -8.50 31.27 -23.41
CA SER A 28 -9.95 31.51 -23.38
C SER A 28 -10.58 30.96 -24.64
N MET A 29 -11.68 30.19 -24.51
CA MET A 29 -12.38 29.55 -25.64
C MET A 29 -11.41 28.84 -26.62
N ALA A 30 -10.45 28.09 -26.07
CA ALA A 30 -9.39 27.39 -26.80
C ALA A 30 -8.42 28.28 -27.63
N LYS A 31 -8.41 29.60 -27.39
CA LYS A 31 -7.46 30.55 -27.98
C LYS A 31 -6.46 31.04 -26.94
N THR A 32 -5.19 31.13 -27.31
CA THR A 32 -4.14 31.66 -26.45
C THR A 32 -4.29 33.17 -26.27
N ILE A 33 -4.22 33.61 -25.02
CA ILE A 33 -4.21 35.02 -24.60
C ILE A 33 -2.81 35.44 -24.20
N TYR A 34 -2.09 34.56 -23.50
CA TYR A 34 -0.74 34.83 -23.01
C TYR A 34 0.04 33.52 -22.88
N PHE A 35 1.31 33.54 -23.28
CA PHE A 35 2.26 32.47 -22.99
C PHE A 35 3.63 33.08 -22.68
N GLY A 36 4.13 32.89 -21.46
CA GLY A 36 5.40 33.47 -21.05
C GLY A 36 5.66 33.41 -19.55
N ASP A 37 6.75 34.06 -19.14
CA ASP A 37 7.14 34.17 -17.73
C ASP A 37 6.16 35.04 -16.94
N ILE A 38 5.77 34.59 -15.75
CA ILE A 38 4.94 35.40 -14.86
C ILE A 38 5.73 36.64 -14.37
N GLY A 39 7.03 36.47 -14.12
CA GLY A 39 7.90 37.48 -13.54
C GLY A 39 7.71 37.65 -12.04
N ASP A 40 8.71 38.24 -11.36
CA ASP A 40 8.64 38.51 -9.92
C ASP A 40 7.42 39.39 -9.61
N GLY A 41 6.57 38.94 -8.69
CA GLY A 41 5.34 39.66 -8.34
C GLY A 41 4.28 39.72 -9.45
N ALA A 42 4.39 38.87 -10.49
CA ALA A 42 3.56 38.92 -11.70
C ALA A 42 3.71 40.20 -12.55
N CYS A 43 4.79 40.96 -12.38
CA CYS A 43 5.00 42.22 -13.07
C CYS A 43 5.02 42.05 -14.60
N THR A 44 5.65 41.00 -15.13
CA THR A 44 5.72 40.76 -16.59
C THR A 44 4.35 40.48 -17.19
N LEU A 45 3.53 39.70 -16.47
CA LEU A 45 2.15 39.41 -16.87
C LEU A 45 1.28 40.67 -16.83
N VAL A 46 1.38 41.46 -15.76
CA VAL A 46 0.60 42.68 -15.58
C VAL A 46 1.01 43.76 -16.59
N ASP A 47 2.30 43.93 -16.87
CA ASP A 47 2.82 44.84 -17.91
C ASP A 47 2.24 44.48 -19.29
N TYR A 48 2.17 43.19 -19.62
CA TYR A 48 1.55 42.74 -20.87
C TYR A 48 0.07 43.15 -20.97
N PHE A 49 -0.72 42.95 -19.92
CA PHE A 49 -2.14 43.33 -19.95
C PHE A 49 -2.34 44.85 -20.00
N THR A 50 -1.64 45.60 -19.14
CA THR A 50 -1.74 47.07 -19.05
C THR A 50 -1.28 47.76 -20.33
N ARG A 51 -0.15 47.35 -20.93
CA ARG A 51 0.34 47.89 -22.21
C ARG A 51 -0.64 47.71 -23.36
N ASN A 52 -1.44 46.67 -23.32
CA ASN A 52 -2.42 46.34 -24.36
C ASN A 52 -3.84 46.83 -24.05
N GLY A 53 -4.01 47.69 -23.03
CA GLY A 53 -5.26 48.41 -22.77
C GLY A 53 -6.09 47.89 -21.59
N ALA A 54 -5.58 46.95 -20.78
CA ALA A 54 -6.23 46.59 -19.52
C ALA A 54 -6.03 47.70 -18.45
N HIS A 55 -6.91 47.71 -17.44
CA HIS A 55 -6.75 48.59 -16.29
C HIS A 55 -5.54 48.18 -15.44
N ASP A 56 -4.99 49.11 -14.67
CA ASP A 56 -3.90 48.82 -13.74
C ASP A 56 -4.33 47.81 -12.66
N LEU A 57 -3.38 47.00 -12.19
CA LEU A 57 -3.60 46.07 -11.09
C LEU A 57 -3.94 46.86 -9.81
N PRO A 58 -5.12 46.65 -9.20
CA PRO A 58 -5.48 47.35 -7.97
C PRO A 58 -4.51 47.03 -6.82
N THR A 59 -4.26 48.00 -5.95
CA THR A 59 -3.31 47.83 -4.83
C THR A 59 -3.75 46.70 -3.91
N GLY A 60 -2.92 45.67 -3.78
CA GLY A 60 -3.20 44.50 -2.94
C GLY A 60 -4.07 43.41 -3.59
N ALA A 61 -4.45 43.57 -4.87
CA ALA A 61 -5.20 42.56 -5.60
C ALA A 61 -4.34 41.34 -5.96
N ASN A 62 -4.96 40.18 -6.04
CA ASN A 62 -4.33 38.94 -6.47
C ASN A 62 -4.10 38.97 -7.99
N PRO A 63 -2.86 38.91 -8.51
CA PRO A 63 -2.59 38.93 -9.94
C PRO A 63 -3.27 37.78 -10.70
N ALA A 64 -3.49 36.64 -10.03
CA ALA A 64 -4.16 35.49 -10.62
C ALA A 64 -5.67 35.72 -10.82
N GLU A 65 -6.30 36.51 -9.95
CA GLU A 65 -7.70 36.92 -10.12
C GLU A 65 -7.81 38.05 -11.14
N TYR A 66 -6.89 39.02 -11.08
CA TYR A 66 -6.80 40.12 -12.04
C TYR A 66 -6.73 39.62 -13.48
N MET A 67 -5.89 38.61 -13.79
CA MET A 67 -5.82 38.07 -15.16
C MET A 67 -7.14 37.44 -15.62
N LEU A 68 -7.94 36.86 -14.71
CA LEU A 68 -9.25 36.27 -15.06
C LEU A 68 -10.32 37.36 -15.24
N ASP A 69 -10.24 38.42 -14.45
CA ASP A 69 -11.06 39.62 -14.57
C ASP A 69 -10.84 40.33 -15.91
N VAL A 70 -9.58 40.60 -16.25
CA VAL A 70 -9.18 41.29 -17.49
C VAL A 70 -9.60 40.54 -18.76
N ILE A 71 -9.73 39.21 -18.72
CA ILE A 71 -10.14 38.43 -19.90
C ILE A 71 -11.66 38.16 -19.95
N SER A 72 -12.44 38.84 -19.10
CA SER A 72 -13.88 38.61 -18.93
C SER A 72 -14.25 37.17 -18.56
N ALA A 73 -13.36 36.48 -17.84
CA ALA A 73 -13.65 35.15 -17.30
C ALA A 73 -14.22 35.23 -15.87
N ALA A 74 -14.22 36.42 -15.26
CA ALA A 74 -14.91 36.69 -14.01
C ALA A 74 -16.41 37.01 -14.23
N PRO A 75 -17.30 36.72 -13.28
CA PRO A 75 -18.76 36.86 -13.44
C PRO A 75 -19.25 38.26 -13.82
N ASP A 76 -18.50 39.31 -13.45
CA ASP A 76 -18.91 40.72 -13.57
C ASP A 76 -18.09 41.52 -14.61
N ALA A 77 -17.21 40.85 -15.36
CA ALA A 77 -16.24 41.50 -16.24
C ALA A 77 -16.68 41.49 -17.71
N THR A 78 -16.64 42.65 -18.36
CA THR A 78 -16.85 42.80 -19.81
C THR A 78 -15.69 43.57 -20.43
N THR A 79 -15.00 42.97 -21.39
CA THR A 79 -13.89 43.59 -22.11
C THR A 79 -14.17 43.66 -23.60
N ASP A 80 -13.97 44.84 -24.19
CA ASP A 80 -14.10 45.08 -25.64
C ASP A 80 -12.82 44.69 -26.42
N ILE A 81 -11.82 44.13 -25.72
CA ILE A 81 -10.50 43.81 -26.28
C ILE A 81 -10.48 42.36 -26.76
N ASP A 82 -10.16 42.16 -28.05
CA ASP A 82 -9.89 40.83 -28.61
C ASP A 82 -8.49 40.35 -28.20
N TRP A 83 -8.38 39.82 -26.98
CA TRP A 83 -7.15 39.30 -26.40
C TRP A 83 -6.42 38.27 -27.29
N PRO A 84 -7.11 37.32 -27.95
CA PRO A 84 -6.48 36.46 -28.97
C PRO A 84 -5.82 37.21 -30.13
N ALA A 85 -6.41 38.31 -30.62
CA ALA A 85 -5.80 39.11 -31.68
C ALA A 85 -4.58 39.89 -31.16
N VAL A 86 -4.69 40.48 -29.96
CA VAL A 86 -3.57 41.14 -29.26
C VAL A 86 -2.40 40.19 -29.07
N TRP A 87 -2.65 38.96 -28.63
CA TRP A 87 -1.61 37.95 -28.48
C TRP A 87 -0.88 37.71 -29.80
N ARG A 88 -1.60 37.52 -30.92
CA ARG A 88 -0.98 37.23 -32.23
C ARG A 88 -0.14 38.38 -32.78
N SER A 89 -0.47 39.62 -32.46
CA SER A 89 0.32 40.79 -32.86
C SER A 89 1.45 41.14 -31.88
N SER A 90 1.49 40.48 -30.72
CA SER A 90 2.42 40.78 -29.65
C SER A 90 3.87 40.32 -29.94
N PRO A 91 4.88 41.01 -29.39
CA PRO A 91 6.27 40.55 -29.46
C PRO A 91 6.48 39.25 -28.68
N GLU A 92 5.67 38.96 -27.64
CA GLU A 92 5.72 37.71 -26.88
C GLU A 92 5.37 36.50 -27.76
N TYR A 93 4.37 36.63 -28.64
CA TYR A 93 4.05 35.59 -29.62
C TYR A 93 5.18 35.35 -30.61
N GLN A 94 5.83 36.42 -31.09
CA GLN A 94 6.99 36.29 -31.99
C GLN A 94 8.15 35.55 -31.30
N LYS A 95 8.44 35.86 -30.03
CA LYS A 95 9.45 35.16 -29.23
C LYS A 95 9.12 33.69 -29.05
N ALA A 96 7.86 33.36 -28.73
CA ALA A 96 7.41 31.97 -28.58
C ALA A 96 7.54 31.19 -29.90
N GLN A 97 7.20 31.80 -31.04
CA GLN A 97 7.37 31.20 -32.36
C GLN A 97 8.85 30.99 -32.72
N GLN A 98 9.72 31.94 -32.40
CA GLN A 98 11.16 31.80 -32.57
C GLN A 98 11.72 30.65 -31.73
N GLU A 99 11.29 30.52 -30.47
CA GLU A 99 11.73 29.43 -29.59
C GLU A 99 11.22 28.08 -30.07
N LEU A 100 9.96 27.99 -30.52
CA LEU A 100 9.42 26.78 -31.15
C LEU A 100 10.23 26.39 -32.40
N THR A 101 10.60 27.37 -33.23
CA THR A 101 11.43 27.13 -34.42
C THR A 101 12.84 26.67 -34.04
N ARG A 102 13.43 27.25 -32.99
CA ARG A 102 14.72 26.82 -32.43
C ARG A 102 14.65 25.38 -31.95
N LEU A 103 13.66 25.04 -31.13
CA LEU A 103 13.46 23.69 -30.60
C LEU A 103 13.19 22.67 -31.71
N ALA A 104 12.43 23.05 -32.74
CA ALA A 104 12.19 22.19 -33.90
C ALA A 104 13.47 21.92 -34.70
N THR A 105 14.34 22.93 -34.83
CA THR A 105 15.63 22.79 -35.53
C THR A 105 16.62 21.96 -34.71
N ASP A 106 16.70 22.19 -33.40
CA ASP A 106 17.55 21.42 -32.48
C ASP A 106 17.09 19.95 -32.34
N ALA A 107 15.78 19.71 -32.35
CA ALA A 107 15.23 18.36 -32.38
C ALA A 107 15.67 17.59 -33.63
N GLY A 108 15.70 18.25 -34.80
CA GLY A 108 16.19 17.66 -36.05
C GLY A 108 17.67 17.26 -36.02
N HIS A 109 18.51 17.95 -35.23
CA HIS A 109 19.89 17.53 -35.01
C HIS A 109 20.01 16.39 -33.98
N THR A 110 19.13 16.35 -32.98
CA THR A 110 19.19 15.37 -31.90
C THR A 110 18.54 14.02 -32.28
N GLU A 111 17.74 13.94 -33.35
CA GLU A 111 17.22 12.67 -33.89
C GLU A 111 18.32 11.64 -34.20
N SER A 112 19.55 12.09 -34.46
CA SER A 112 20.69 11.19 -34.70
C SER A 112 21.33 10.60 -33.44
N GLN A 113 20.89 11.02 -32.24
CA GLN A 113 21.42 10.53 -30.95
C GLN A 113 20.32 10.19 -29.91
N PHE A 114 19.04 10.41 -30.23
CA PHE A 114 17.92 10.03 -29.39
C PHE A 114 17.66 8.52 -29.48
N ASP A 115 18.25 7.80 -28.53
CA ASP A 115 18.04 6.37 -28.34
C ASP A 115 16.55 6.06 -28.09
N SER A 116 16.04 5.08 -28.84
CA SER A 116 14.68 4.51 -28.79
C SER A 116 14.20 4.05 -27.39
N THR A 117 15.04 4.19 -26.37
CA THR A 117 14.80 3.83 -24.98
C THR A 117 14.03 4.89 -24.19
N GLN A 118 13.98 6.15 -24.61
CA GLN A 118 13.44 7.24 -23.79
C GLN A 118 11.91 7.37 -23.85
N HIS A 119 11.25 6.82 -24.88
CA HIS A 119 9.79 6.75 -25.01
C HIS A 119 9.33 5.32 -25.32
N LYS A 120 9.57 4.39 -24.38
CA LYS A 120 8.83 3.12 -24.41
C LYS A 120 7.39 3.40 -23.98
N GLU A 121 6.42 2.99 -24.82
CA GLU A 121 4.98 3.03 -24.51
C GLU A 121 4.66 2.36 -23.15
N PHE A 122 5.49 1.39 -22.76
CA PHE A 122 5.40 0.69 -21.49
C PHE A 122 6.73 0.66 -20.73
N ALA A 123 6.65 0.83 -19.40
CA ALA A 123 7.79 0.79 -18.50
C ALA A 123 8.50 -0.59 -18.42
N ALA A 124 7.82 -1.67 -18.83
CA ALA A 124 8.33 -3.04 -18.80
C ALA A 124 7.82 -3.86 -20.00
N SER A 125 8.45 -5.00 -20.28
CA SER A 125 8.00 -5.91 -21.33
C SER A 125 6.65 -6.53 -21.02
N SER A 126 5.86 -6.85 -22.06
CA SER A 126 4.52 -7.44 -21.91
C SER A 126 4.54 -8.77 -21.16
N VAL A 127 5.63 -9.53 -21.28
CA VAL A 127 5.83 -10.80 -20.55
C VAL A 127 5.94 -10.56 -19.05
N GLU A 128 6.71 -9.55 -18.63
CA GLU A 128 6.84 -9.25 -17.21
C GLU A 128 5.53 -8.70 -16.65
N GLN A 129 4.86 -7.83 -17.39
CA GLN A 129 3.53 -7.33 -17.00
C GLN A 129 2.53 -8.48 -16.83
N TYR A 130 2.46 -9.41 -17.80
CA TYR A 130 1.59 -10.58 -17.75
C TYR A 130 1.93 -11.49 -16.56
N ARG A 131 3.21 -11.72 -16.29
CA ARG A 131 3.67 -12.52 -15.15
C ARG A 131 3.26 -11.88 -13.82
N GLN A 132 3.40 -10.56 -13.71
CA GLN A 132 3.03 -9.82 -12.50
C GLN A 132 1.52 -9.79 -12.30
N VAL A 133 0.74 -9.59 -13.37
CA VAL A 133 -0.72 -9.65 -13.33
C VAL A 133 -1.20 -11.04 -12.94
N THR A 134 -0.64 -12.09 -13.53
CA THR A 134 -0.98 -13.48 -13.19
C THR A 134 -0.68 -13.78 -11.72
N LYS A 135 0.47 -13.36 -11.18
CA LYS A 135 0.80 -13.51 -9.75
C LYS A 135 -0.24 -12.82 -8.85
N ARG A 136 -0.67 -11.60 -9.20
CA ARG A 136 -1.71 -10.87 -8.47
C ARG A 136 -3.07 -11.57 -8.56
N LEU A 137 -3.43 -12.10 -9.73
CA LEU A 137 -4.66 -12.85 -9.93
C LEU A 137 -4.69 -14.16 -9.12
N MET A 138 -3.56 -14.87 -9.03
CA MET A 138 -3.47 -16.08 -8.22
C MET A 138 -3.72 -15.82 -6.73
N THR A 139 -3.43 -14.61 -6.23
CA THR A 139 -3.77 -14.22 -4.86
C THR A 139 -5.29 -14.22 -4.64
N LEU A 140 -6.04 -13.65 -5.59
CA LEU A 140 -7.50 -13.60 -5.53
C LEU A 140 -8.09 -15.01 -5.62
N LEU A 141 -7.55 -15.86 -6.50
CA LEU A 141 -7.99 -17.25 -6.59
C LEU A 141 -7.70 -18.02 -5.30
N ALA A 142 -6.51 -17.87 -4.72
CA ALA A 142 -6.15 -18.49 -3.44
C ALA A 142 -7.08 -18.02 -2.30
N PHE A 143 -7.38 -16.72 -2.24
CA PHE A 143 -8.35 -16.18 -1.30
C PHE A 143 -9.73 -16.82 -1.47
N LEU A 144 -10.26 -16.88 -2.69
CA LEU A 144 -11.58 -17.48 -2.94
C LEU A 144 -11.62 -18.98 -2.56
N HIS A 145 -10.59 -19.73 -2.91
CA HIS A 145 -10.53 -21.19 -2.69
C HIS A 145 -10.25 -21.56 -1.24
N TRP A 146 -9.64 -20.69 -0.44
CA TRP A 146 -9.33 -20.98 0.96
C TRP A 146 -10.31 -20.31 1.92
N TYR A 147 -10.59 -19.02 1.75
CA TYR A 147 -11.38 -18.23 2.71
C TYR A 147 -12.84 -18.69 2.80
N TYR A 148 -13.48 -18.97 1.64
CA TYR A 148 -14.90 -19.34 1.60
C TYR A 148 -15.14 -20.81 1.97
N PRO A 149 -14.39 -21.81 1.45
CA PRO A 149 -14.60 -23.20 1.84
C PRO A 149 -14.32 -23.48 3.32
N VAL A 150 -13.30 -22.83 3.91
CA VAL A 150 -13.04 -22.91 5.36
C VAL A 150 -14.13 -22.19 6.18
N SER A 151 -15.03 -21.44 5.52
CA SER A 151 -16.15 -20.73 6.14
C SER A 151 -15.75 -19.69 7.19
N LEU A 152 -14.55 -19.10 7.06
CA LEU A 152 -14.04 -18.06 7.98
C LEU A 152 -14.95 -16.82 8.03
N PHE A 153 -15.72 -16.57 6.97
CA PHE A 153 -16.69 -15.48 6.92
C PHE A 153 -17.80 -15.61 7.98
N ARG A 154 -18.16 -16.82 8.43
CA ARG A 154 -19.21 -17.03 9.44
C ARG A 154 -18.85 -16.42 10.80
N ASN A 155 -17.57 -16.47 11.17
CA ASN A 155 -17.07 -15.83 12.39
C ASN A 155 -17.09 -14.30 12.27
N ALA A 156 -16.89 -13.78 11.06
CA ALA A 156 -16.98 -12.35 10.78
C ALA A 156 -18.43 -11.83 10.73
N GLU A 157 -19.41 -12.67 10.39
CA GLU A 157 -20.84 -12.34 10.47
C GLU A 157 -21.28 -12.10 11.91
N ARG A 158 -20.86 -12.95 12.85
CA ARG A 158 -21.18 -12.80 14.29
C ARG A 158 -20.67 -11.49 14.90
N THR A 159 -19.62 -10.92 14.31
CA THR A 159 -18.99 -9.66 14.75
C THR A 159 -19.34 -8.47 13.84
N ASN A 160 -20.27 -8.62 12.90
CA ASN A 160 -20.66 -7.61 11.90
C ASN A 160 -19.47 -6.98 11.14
N SER A 161 -18.41 -7.76 10.92
CA SER A 161 -17.12 -7.27 10.40
C SER A 161 -16.67 -7.98 9.13
N VAL A 162 -17.59 -8.66 8.44
CA VAL A 162 -17.36 -9.50 7.24
C VAL A 162 -16.47 -8.83 6.20
N HIS A 163 -16.79 -7.59 5.79
CA HIS A 163 -16.03 -6.88 4.77
C HIS A 163 -14.61 -6.53 5.24
N SER A 164 -14.49 -6.00 6.47
CA SER A 164 -13.19 -5.62 7.02
C SER A 164 -12.27 -6.83 7.19
N ARG A 165 -12.75 -7.94 7.77
CA ARG A 165 -11.96 -9.16 7.97
C ARG A 165 -11.63 -9.85 6.65
N GLY A 166 -12.56 -9.84 5.69
CA GLY A 166 -12.31 -10.35 4.35
C GLY A 166 -11.18 -9.62 3.62
N ILE A 167 -11.20 -8.28 3.64
CA ILE A 167 -10.14 -7.45 3.03
C ILE A 167 -8.81 -7.66 3.77
N THR A 168 -8.81 -7.69 5.10
CA THR A 168 -7.58 -7.92 5.88
C THR A 168 -6.97 -9.28 5.59
N VAL A 169 -7.76 -10.36 5.51
CA VAL A 169 -7.26 -11.69 5.16
C VAL A 169 -6.74 -11.72 3.72
N LEU A 170 -7.41 -11.05 2.78
CA LEU A 170 -6.92 -10.92 1.41
C LEU A 170 -5.57 -10.20 1.35
N MET A 171 -5.41 -9.08 2.06
CA MET A 171 -4.14 -8.36 2.16
C MET A 171 -3.04 -9.22 2.78
N GLN A 172 -3.38 -10.01 3.80
CA GLN A 172 -2.44 -10.92 4.47
C GLN A 172 -2.00 -12.07 3.56
N LEU A 173 -2.90 -12.64 2.75
CA LEU A 173 -2.55 -13.64 1.72
C LEU A 173 -1.68 -13.04 0.61
N TRP A 174 -1.97 -11.80 0.20
CA TRP A 174 -1.16 -11.10 -0.78
C TRP A 174 0.28 -10.91 -0.32
N ILE A 175 0.48 -10.39 0.90
CA ILE A 175 1.82 -10.19 1.44
C ILE A 175 2.53 -11.52 1.73
N PHE A 176 1.81 -12.59 2.08
CA PHE A 176 2.36 -13.93 2.19
C PHE A 176 2.96 -14.43 0.87
N LEU A 177 2.23 -14.29 -0.25
CA LEU A 177 2.73 -14.67 -1.57
C LEU A 177 3.93 -13.81 -2.02
N MET A 178 3.94 -12.52 -1.65
CA MET A 178 5.11 -11.65 -1.90
C MET A 178 6.32 -12.04 -1.04
N CYS A 179 6.12 -12.33 0.24
CA CYS A 179 7.20 -12.72 1.15
C CYS A 179 7.83 -14.06 0.73
N THR A 180 7.02 -15.04 0.33
CA THR A 180 7.50 -16.35 -0.15
C THR A 180 8.28 -16.24 -1.46
N THR A 181 7.80 -15.42 -2.42
CA THR A 181 8.51 -15.21 -3.68
C THR A 181 9.82 -14.44 -3.51
N THR A 182 9.85 -13.39 -2.67
CA THR A 182 11.09 -12.65 -2.37
C THR A 182 12.11 -13.52 -1.61
N PHE A 183 11.64 -14.37 -0.69
CA PHE A 183 12.51 -15.34 -0.02
C PHE A 183 13.11 -16.36 -0.99
N ALA A 184 12.31 -16.91 -1.92
CA ALA A 184 12.82 -17.80 -2.96
C ALA A 184 13.86 -17.12 -3.85
N HIS A 185 13.64 -15.86 -4.23
CA HIS A 185 14.62 -15.08 -5.00
C HIS A 185 15.92 -14.87 -4.22
N MET A 186 15.85 -14.63 -2.90
CA MET A 186 17.03 -14.51 -2.03
C MET A 186 17.87 -15.79 -2.02
N LEU A 187 17.24 -16.96 -1.94
CA LEU A 187 17.94 -18.25 -1.96
C LEU A 187 18.63 -18.53 -3.29
N ILE A 188 18.01 -18.15 -4.40
CA ILE A 188 18.54 -18.43 -5.75
C ILE A 188 19.64 -17.43 -6.15
N ALA A 189 19.58 -16.18 -5.67
CA ALA A 189 20.50 -15.12 -6.10
C ALA A 189 21.99 -15.43 -5.86
N GLY A 190 22.30 -16.17 -4.80
CA GLY A 190 23.67 -16.50 -4.39
C GLY A 190 24.14 -17.90 -4.79
N VAL A 191 23.32 -18.67 -5.50
CA VAL A 191 23.58 -20.08 -5.79
C VAL A 191 23.60 -20.31 -7.29
N GLU A 192 24.50 -21.17 -7.76
CA GLU A 192 24.69 -21.44 -9.19
C GLU A 192 23.73 -22.50 -9.75
N THR A 193 23.20 -23.36 -8.88
CA THR A 193 22.30 -24.47 -9.25
C THR A 193 21.02 -24.49 -8.41
N ALA A 194 19.92 -24.93 -9.02
CA ALA A 194 18.63 -25.01 -8.36
C ALA A 194 18.61 -26.06 -7.23
N ASP A 195 19.38 -27.15 -7.35
CA ASP A 195 19.40 -28.24 -6.37
C ASP A 195 19.95 -27.80 -5.02
N ILE A 196 21.04 -27.02 -5.02
CA ILE A 196 21.63 -26.47 -3.79
C ILE A 196 20.66 -25.47 -3.14
N ALA A 197 20.04 -24.60 -3.93
CA ALA A 197 19.05 -23.65 -3.43
C ALA A 197 17.83 -24.36 -2.82
N GLY A 198 17.38 -25.47 -3.43
CA GLY A 198 16.32 -26.33 -2.90
C GLY A 198 16.70 -26.97 -1.56
N GLY A 199 17.93 -27.50 -1.43
CA GLY A 199 18.43 -28.08 -0.19
C GLY A 199 18.49 -27.08 0.97
N ILE A 200 19.05 -25.89 0.72
CA ILE A 200 19.10 -24.79 1.71
C ILE A 200 17.68 -24.33 2.06
N GLY A 201 16.81 -24.17 1.06
CA GLY A 201 15.43 -23.77 1.25
C GLY A 201 14.65 -24.74 2.13
N ASN A 202 14.81 -26.05 1.94
CA ASN A 202 14.16 -27.07 2.75
C ASN A 202 14.62 -27.02 4.22
N LEU A 203 15.93 -26.91 4.47
CA LEU A 203 16.48 -26.79 5.82
C LEU A 203 15.94 -25.55 6.55
N LEU A 204 15.95 -24.39 5.88
CA LEU A 204 15.45 -23.15 6.44
C LEU A 204 13.95 -23.21 6.70
N MET A 205 13.17 -23.84 5.81
CA MET A 205 11.73 -23.99 5.97
C MET A 205 11.38 -24.89 7.16
N VAL A 206 12.06 -26.02 7.33
CA VAL A 206 11.87 -26.90 8.50
C VAL A 206 12.18 -26.14 9.80
N MET A 207 13.27 -25.37 9.81
CA MET A 207 13.62 -24.53 10.96
C MET A 207 12.53 -23.47 11.22
N MET A 208 12.07 -22.75 10.20
CA MET A 208 11.02 -21.75 10.33
C MET A 208 9.69 -22.36 10.81
N TYR A 209 9.26 -23.53 10.34
CA TYR A 209 8.04 -24.17 10.84
C TYR A 209 8.18 -24.65 12.30
N THR A 210 9.36 -25.12 12.71
CA THR A 210 9.57 -25.58 14.08
C THR A 210 9.48 -24.43 15.10
N PHE A 211 9.96 -23.24 14.73
CA PHE A 211 10.01 -22.06 15.59
C PHE A 211 8.92 -21.01 15.28
N CYS A 212 7.80 -21.37 14.63
CA CYS A 212 6.73 -20.42 14.30
C CYS A 212 5.76 -20.13 15.47
N GLY A 213 5.88 -20.85 16.59
CA GLY A 213 5.06 -20.65 17.79
C GLY A 213 3.84 -21.57 17.90
N VAL A 214 3.48 -22.32 16.86
CA VAL A 214 2.31 -23.23 16.86
C VAL A 214 2.61 -24.56 17.55
N LEU A 215 3.75 -25.20 17.22
CA LEU A 215 4.15 -26.49 17.81
C LEU A 215 4.73 -26.33 19.21
N ALA A 216 5.49 -25.25 19.43
CA ALA A 216 6.08 -24.89 20.70
C ALA A 216 5.94 -23.38 20.89
N GLY A 217 5.16 -22.98 21.89
CA GLY A 217 4.93 -21.56 22.20
C GLY A 217 6.20 -20.84 22.65
N PRO A 218 6.23 -19.50 22.59
CA PRO A 218 7.39 -18.69 22.99
C PRO A 218 7.78 -18.87 24.47
N ASN A 219 6.84 -19.29 25.32
CA ASN A 219 7.07 -19.46 26.76
C ASN A 219 7.83 -20.75 27.12
N VAL A 220 7.86 -21.75 26.23
CA VAL A 220 8.59 -23.02 26.45
C VAL A 220 9.99 -23.01 25.84
N LEU A 221 10.29 -22.02 24.99
CA LEU A 221 11.59 -21.92 24.33
C LEU A 221 12.67 -21.39 25.30
N PRO A 222 13.86 -22.00 25.35
CA PRO A 222 14.98 -21.45 26.11
C PRO A 222 15.30 -20.00 25.69
N ARG A 223 15.76 -19.16 26.63
CA ARG A 223 16.00 -17.71 26.38
C ARG A 223 16.88 -17.42 25.17
N PHE A 224 17.80 -18.31 24.80
CA PHE A 224 18.58 -18.15 23.57
C PHE A 224 17.71 -18.30 22.31
N TRP A 225 16.86 -19.32 22.20
CA TRP A 225 16.10 -19.63 20.99
C TRP A 225 14.91 -18.68 20.73
N ILE A 226 14.56 -17.80 21.66
CA ILE A 226 13.47 -16.83 21.48
C ILE A 226 13.71 -15.88 20.30
N PHE A 227 14.97 -15.60 19.94
CA PHE A 227 15.25 -14.74 18.79
C PHE A 227 14.70 -15.38 17.51
N MET A 228 14.80 -16.71 17.37
CA MET A 228 14.37 -17.44 16.17
C MET A 228 12.87 -17.25 15.95
N TYR A 229 12.07 -17.31 17.01
CA TYR A 229 10.63 -17.02 16.95
C TYR A 229 10.34 -15.59 16.45
N ARG A 230 11.14 -14.60 16.87
CA ARG A 230 10.96 -13.17 16.50
C ARG A 230 11.43 -12.83 15.10
N VAL A 231 12.49 -13.47 14.60
CA VAL A 231 13.02 -13.22 13.24
C VAL A 231 12.39 -14.13 12.19
N ASN A 232 11.40 -14.93 12.57
CA ASN A 232 10.75 -15.88 11.70
C ASN A 232 9.51 -15.28 11.03
N PRO A 233 9.49 -15.11 9.69
CA PRO A 233 8.32 -14.59 8.99
C PRO A 233 7.12 -15.54 9.08
N VAL A 234 7.32 -16.85 9.28
CA VAL A 234 6.23 -17.83 9.38
C VAL A 234 5.36 -17.59 10.62
N THR A 235 5.94 -17.09 11.71
CA THR A 235 5.20 -16.67 12.91
C THR A 235 4.10 -15.66 12.53
N TYR A 236 4.47 -14.60 11.79
CA TYR A 236 3.56 -13.52 11.40
C TYR A 236 2.62 -13.92 10.25
N ILE A 237 3.05 -14.84 9.38
CA ILE A 237 2.22 -15.43 8.33
C ILE A 237 1.06 -16.23 8.94
N ILE A 238 1.28 -16.93 10.05
CA ILE A 238 0.22 -17.71 10.72
C ILE A 238 -0.64 -16.83 11.62
N GLU A 239 -0.03 -15.96 12.42
CA GLU A 239 -0.73 -15.09 13.38
C GLU A 239 -1.79 -14.22 12.69
N GLY A 240 -1.46 -13.61 11.53
CA GLY A 240 -2.35 -12.69 10.83
C GLY A 240 -3.68 -13.31 10.36
N PRO A 241 -3.67 -14.32 9.47
CA PRO A 241 -4.88 -14.95 8.96
C PRO A 241 -5.64 -15.72 10.04
N LEU A 242 -4.95 -16.37 10.97
CA LEU A 242 -5.62 -17.15 12.03
C LEU A 242 -6.32 -16.23 13.04
N GLY A 243 -5.63 -15.18 13.50
CA GLY A 243 -6.20 -14.17 14.39
C GLY A 243 -7.37 -13.44 13.73
N THR A 244 -7.18 -12.95 12.51
CA THR A 244 -8.23 -12.24 11.76
C THR A 244 -9.37 -13.15 11.36
N GLY A 245 -9.14 -14.42 11.05
CA GLY A 245 -10.18 -15.36 10.60
C GLY A 245 -11.03 -15.94 11.73
N LEU A 246 -10.44 -16.22 12.89
CA LEU A 246 -11.12 -16.91 13.99
C LEU A 246 -11.49 -15.99 15.16
N GLY A 247 -10.80 -14.87 15.36
CA GLY A 247 -10.94 -14.07 16.59
C GLY A 247 -12.34 -13.54 16.89
N ASN A 248 -12.61 -13.36 18.19
CA ASN A 248 -13.81 -12.72 18.75
C ASN A 248 -15.14 -13.35 18.30
N ALA A 249 -15.16 -14.68 18.09
CA ALA A 249 -16.38 -15.41 17.75
C ALA A 249 -16.78 -16.33 18.93
N PRO A 250 -18.08 -16.57 19.14
CA PRO A 250 -18.53 -17.52 20.15
C PRO A 250 -18.08 -18.93 19.78
N MET A 251 -17.63 -19.69 20.78
CA MET A 251 -17.16 -21.07 20.64
C MET A 251 -18.08 -22.00 21.43
N TYR A 252 -18.35 -23.19 20.88
CA TYR A 252 -19.14 -24.22 21.53
C TYR A 252 -18.31 -25.51 21.54
N CYS A 253 -18.23 -26.17 22.69
CA CYS A 253 -17.58 -27.47 22.81
C CYS A 253 -18.41 -28.55 22.09
N ALA A 254 -17.73 -29.52 21.48
CA ALA A 254 -18.37 -30.75 21.05
C ALA A 254 -18.61 -31.69 22.24
N ASP A 255 -19.53 -32.64 22.12
CA ASP A 255 -19.92 -33.55 23.22
C ASP A 255 -18.72 -34.29 23.84
N ASN A 256 -17.69 -34.58 23.05
CA ASN A 256 -16.47 -35.24 23.52
C ASN A 256 -15.42 -34.31 24.16
N GLU A 257 -15.64 -32.99 24.12
CA GLU A 257 -14.80 -31.97 24.76
C GLU A 257 -15.45 -31.40 26.02
N LEU A 258 -16.71 -31.76 26.27
CA LEU A 258 -17.41 -31.43 27.51
C LEU A 258 -16.81 -32.22 28.67
N ILE A 259 -16.58 -31.50 29.77
CA ILE A 259 -16.15 -32.11 31.02
C ILE A 259 -17.39 -32.51 31.79
N HIS A 260 -17.57 -33.81 31.96
CA HIS A 260 -18.68 -34.39 32.71
C HIS A 260 -18.30 -34.60 34.18
N PHE A 261 -19.15 -34.12 35.09
CA PHE A 261 -19.02 -34.37 36.52
C PHE A 261 -20.40 -34.27 37.20
N THR A 262 -20.52 -34.76 38.43
CA THR A 262 -21.79 -34.76 39.16
C THR A 262 -21.77 -33.71 40.25
N ALA A 263 -22.84 -32.90 40.35
CA ALA A 263 -23.00 -31.95 41.44
C ALA A 263 -23.27 -32.70 42.78
N PRO A 264 -22.77 -32.19 43.92
CA PRO A 264 -23.09 -32.74 45.24
C PRO A 264 -24.60 -32.77 45.53
N GLU A 265 -25.04 -33.73 46.35
CA GLU A 265 -26.46 -33.92 46.69
C GLU A 265 -27.10 -32.62 47.23
N GLY A 266 -28.18 -32.18 46.59
CA GLY A 266 -28.95 -31.00 46.97
C GLY A 266 -28.49 -29.68 46.33
N SER A 267 -27.51 -29.70 45.42
CA SER A 267 -27.08 -28.51 44.65
C SER A 267 -27.30 -28.70 43.15
N THR A 268 -27.62 -27.61 42.44
CA THR A 268 -27.67 -27.60 40.97
C THR A 268 -26.28 -27.38 40.37
N CYS A 269 -26.07 -27.79 39.12
CA CYS A 269 -24.82 -27.52 38.40
C CYS A 269 -24.46 -26.03 38.41
N ALA A 270 -25.43 -25.14 38.21
CA ALA A 270 -25.21 -23.70 38.25
C ALA A 270 -24.74 -23.20 39.62
N GLU A 271 -25.35 -23.66 40.72
CA GLU A 271 -24.98 -23.25 42.06
C GLU A 271 -23.59 -23.75 42.48
N TYR A 272 -23.28 -25.02 42.17
CA TYR A 272 -22.00 -25.62 42.53
C TYR A 272 -20.82 -24.97 41.78
N THR A 273 -21.02 -24.63 40.51
CA THR A 273 -19.97 -24.09 39.65
C THR A 273 -19.89 -22.57 39.59
N ALA A 274 -20.89 -21.83 40.11
CA ALA A 274 -20.88 -20.37 40.13
C ALA A 274 -19.55 -19.73 40.60
N PRO A 275 -18.93 -20.17 41.73
CA PRO A 275 -17.64 -19.60 42.13
C PRO A 275 -16.52 -19.93 41.13
N PHE A 276 -16.51 -21.16 40.59
CA PHE A 276 -15.51 -21.59 39.63
C PHE A 276 -15.62 -20.85 38.29
N LEU A 277 -16.84 -20.70 37.75
CA LEU A 277 -17.10 -19.95 36.51
C LEU A 277 -16.68 -18.48 36.62
N SER A 278 -16.76 -17.89 37.83
CA SER A 278 -16.34 -16.50 38.05
C SER A 278 -14.83 -16.28 37.98
N GLU A 279 -14.03 -17.33 38.23
CA GLU A 279 -12.56 -17.27 38.21
C GLU A 279 -11.96 -17.89 36.94
N ALA A 280 -12.47 -19.05 36.53
CA ALA A 280 -11.96 -19.82 35.40
C ALA A 280 -12.65 -19.49 34.06
N GLY A 281 -13.85 -18.89 34.08
CA GLY A 281 -14.67 -18.70 32.89
C GLY A 281 -15.29 -20.00 32.37
N GLY A 282 -15.80 -19.97 31.14
CA GLY A 282 -16.53 -21.10 30.54
C GLY A 282 -18.05 -20.96 30.68
N TYR A 283 -18.77 -22.01 30.29
CA TYR A 283 -20.21 -22.09 30.46
C TYR A 283 -20.66 -23.53 30.71
N ILE A 284 -21.86 -23.69 31.26
CA ILE A 284 -22.52 -24.99 31.46
C ILE A 284 -23.65 -25.14 30.46
N VAL A 285 -23.78 -26.34 29.89
CA VAL A 285 -24.83 -26.66 28.90
C VAL A 285 -26.21 -26.73 29.58
N ASP A 286 -26.33 -27.55 30.64
CA ASP A 286 -27.55 -27.66 31.44
C ASP A 286 -27.32 -27.19 32.88
N SER A 287 -27.95 -26.07 33.23
CA SER A 287 -27.83 -25.43 34.55
C SER A 287 -28.60 -26.16 35.65
N ASN A 288 -29.63 -26.94 35.31
CA ASN A 288 -30.57 -27.54 36.26
C ASN A 288 -30.34 -29.04 36.50
N ALA A 289 -29.47 -29.68 35.71
CA ALA A 289 -29.12 -31.08 35.88
C ALA A 289 -28.29 -31.33 37.15
N THR A 290 -28.22 -32.59 37.56
CA THR A 290 -27.25 -33.10 38.55
C THR A 290 -26.00 -33.68 37.87
N GLU A 291 -26.13 -34.14 36.63
CA GLU A 291 -25.02 -34.44 35.73
C GLU A 291 -24.65 -33.18 34.95
N CYS A 292 -23.50 -32.60 35.29
CA CYS A 292 -23.05 -31.34 34.75
C CYS A 292 -22.15 -31.54 33.55
N GLU A 293 -22.36 -30.70 32.53
CA GLU A 293 -21.52 -30.62 31.35
C GLU A 293 -20.91 -29.22 31.26
N TYR A 294 -19.59 -29.13 31.40
CA TYR A 294 -18.85 -27.87 31.41
C TYR A 294 -17.98 -27.72 30.17
N CYS A 295 -18.05 -26.55 29.54
CA CYS A 295 -17.18 -26.13 28.46
C CYS A 295 -16.23 -25.03 28.96
N PRO A 296 -14.90 -25.24 28.93
CA PRO A 296 -13.93 -24.27 29.44
C PRO A 296 -13.75 -23.04 28.56
N VAL A 297 -14.22 -23.08 27.30
CA VAL A 297 -14.02 -22.01 26.32
C VAL A 297 -15.35 -21.39 25.90
N THR A 298 -15.46 -20.07 26.00
CA THR A 298 -16.65 -19.31 25.55
C THR A 298 -16.41 -18.60 24.22
N GLU A 299 -15.16 -18.22 23.96
CA GLU A 299 -14.76 -17.43 22.80
C GLU A 299 -13.53 -18.01 22.14
N THR A 300 -13.47 -17.90 20.82
CA THR A 300 -12.32 -18.33 20.01
C THR A 300 -11.03 -17.60 20.38
N SER A 301 -11.11 -16.39 20.93
CA SER A 301 -9.94 -15.62 21.38
C SER A 301 -9.20 -16.30 22.53
N GLN A 302 -9.89 -17.06 23.40
CA GLN A 302 -9.26 -17.86 24.46
C GLN A 302 -8.42 -19.00 23.86
N PHE A 303 -8.96 -19.67 22.84
CA PHE A 303 -8.22 -20.68 22.08
C PHE A 303 -7.01 -20.06 21.35
N LEU A 304 -7.19 -18.92 20.67
CA LEU A 304 -6.09 -18.23 19.97
C LEU A 304 -4.97 -17.82 20.92
N ALA A 305 -5.29 -17.37 22.13
CA ALA A 305 -4.29 -17.05 23.15
C ALA A 305 -3.44 -18.28 23.54
N SER A 306 -4.03 -19.47 23.58
CA SER A 306 -3.29 -20.72 23.88
C SER A 306 -2.21 -21.03 22.84
N VAL A 307 -2.40 -20.63 21.58
CA VAL A 307 -1.43 -20.78 20.48
C VAL A 307 -0.63 -19.50 20.22
N SER A 308 -0.62 -18.56 21.16
CA SER A 308 0.11 -17.28 21.08
C SER A 308 -0.29 -16.41 19.88
N VAL A 309 -1.57 -16.44 19.50
CA VAL A 309 -2.15 -15.61 18.43
C VAL A 309 -3.14 -14.64 19.03
N SER A 310 -3.06 -13.37 18.62
CA SER A 310 -3.99 -12.32 19.03
C SER A 310 -4.63 -11.67 17.82
N TYR A 311 -5.93 -11.35 17.94
CA TYR A 311 -6.66 -10.61 16.92
C TYR A 311 -6.06 -9.22 16.69
N GLU A 312 -5.57 -8.53 17.73
CA GLU A 312 -5.14 -7.13 17.65
C GLU A 312 -3.83 -6.92 16.86
N HIS A 313 -3.03 -7.98 16.71
CA HIS A 313 -1.70 -7.89 16.13
C HIS A 313 -1.66 -8.00 14.61
N TRP A 314 -2.81 -8.01 13.94
CA TRP A 314 -2.92 -8.18 12.50
C TRP A 314 -2.13 -7.13 11.68
N TRP A 315 -2.24 -5.84 12.00
CA TRP A 315 -1.48 -4.78 11.33
C TRP A 315 0.02 -4.86 11.60
N ARG A 316 0.39 -5.24 12.82
CA ARG A 316 1.78 -5.45 13.21
C ARG A 316 2.41 -6.59 12.40
N GLY A 317 1.70 -7.72 12.29
CA GLY A 317 2.12 -8.87 11.48
C GLY A 317 2.29 -8.50 10.01
N PHE A 318 1.31 -7.78 9.43
CA PHE A 318 1.41 -7.27 8.07
C PHE A 318 2.65 -6.39 7.86
N GLY A 319 2.89 -5.43 8.76
CA GLY A 319 4.05 -4.54 8.71
C GLY A 319 5.38 -5.28 8.75
N PHE A 320 5.51 -6.29 9.62
CA PHE A 320 6.72 -7.12 9.67
C PHE A 320 6.95 -7.87 8.37
N LEU A 321 5.91 -8.43 7.73
CA LEU A 321 6.07 -9.13 6.45
C LEU A 321 6.48 -8.20 5.29
N VAL A 322 6.04 -6.94 5.32
CA VAL A 322 6.54 -5.91 4.38
C VAL A 322 8.04 -5.68 4.60
N VAL A 323 8.47 -5.51 5.86
CA VAL A 323 9.89 -5.33 6.21
C VAL A 323 10.74 -6.53 5.76
N PHE A 324 10.28 -7.76 6.00
CA PHE A 324 10.95 -8.97 5.51
C PHE A 324 11.04 -9.02 3.99
N SER A 325 9.97 -8.65 3.28
CA SER A 325 9.96 -8.62 1.82
C SER A 325 10.97 -7.62 1.26
N VAL A 326 11.05 -6.41 1.84
CA VAL A 326 12.03 -5.38 1.47
C VAL A 326 13.45 -5.87 1.79
N PHE A 327 13.67 -6.44 2.97
CA PHE A 327 14.96 -7.01 3.36
C PHE A 327 15.42 -8.08 2.36
N ASN A 328 14.55 -9.03 2.01
CA ASN A 328 14.85 -10.07 1.03
C ASN A 328 15.25 -9.46 -0.33
N ILE A 329 14.55 -8.43 -0.80
CA ILE A 329 14.89 -7.73 -2.06
C ILE A 329 16.26 -7.06 -1.95
N CYS A 330 16.56 -6.36 -0.85
CA CYS A 330 17.87 -5.75 -0.64
C CYS A 330 19.00 -6.79 -0.64
N VAL A 331 18.79 -7.94 0.01
CA VAL A 331 19.76 -9.04 0.02
C VAL A 331 19.93 -9.63 -1.39
N VAL A 332 18.85 -9.82 -2.15
CA VAL A 332 18.93 -10.26 -3.55
C VAL A 332 19.81 -9.33 -4.37
N LEU A 333 19.58 -8.02 -4.29
CA LEU A 333 20.35 -7.02 -5.03
C LEU A 333 21.82 -7.01 -4.60
N LEU A 334 22.09 -7.09 -3.30
CA LEU A 334 23.44 -7.13 -2.74
C LEU A 334 24.21 -8.37 -3.18
N VAL A 335 23.59 -9.55 -3.05
CA VAL A 335 24.20 -10.83 -3.40
C VAL A 335 24.42 -10.92 -4.91
N TYR A 336 23.44 -10.49 -5.71
CA TYR A 336 23.58 -10.41 -7.16
C TYR A 336 24.74 -9.46 -7.55
N TRP A 337 24.82 -8.29 -6.92
CA TRP A 337 25.92 -7.34 -7.16
C TRP A 337 27.29 -7.93 -6.79
N LEU A 338 27.39 -8.61 -5.66
CA LEU A 338 28.65 -9.24 -5.21
C LEU A 338 29.07 -10.42 -6.09
N ALA A 339 28.13 -11.26 -6.51
CA ALA A 339 28.42 -12.53 -7.18
C ALA A 339 28.46 -12.43 -8.72
N ARG A 340 27.70 -11.50 -9.32
CA ARG A 340 27.47 -11.48 -10.78
C ARG A 340 27.97 -10.23 -11.49
N VAL A 341 28.20 -9.11 -10.80
CA VAL A 341 28.70 -7.90 -11.46
C VAL A 341 30.22 -8.01 -11.65
N PRO A 342 30.73 -8.04 -12.90
CA PRO A 342 32.16 -8.10 -13.15
C PRO A 342 32.82 -6.84 -12.61
N ARG A 343 33.82 -6.99 -11.73
CA ARG A 343 34.68 -5.87 -11.35
C ARG A 343 35.71 -5.68 -12.46
N ALA A 344 35.73 -4.50 -13.08
CA ALA A 344 36.78 -4.14 -14.02
C ALA A 344 38.15 -4.29 -13.32
N LYS A 345 39.07 -5.04 -13.93
CA LYS A 345 40.45 -5.09 -13.47
C LYS A 345 41.00 -3.67 -13.58
N LYS A 346 41.49 -3.10 -12.47
CA LYS A 346 42.38 -1.95 -12.54
C LYS A 346 43.69 -2.47 -13.13
N GLU A 347 44.00 -2.03 -14.34
CA GLU A 347 45.28 -2.25 -15.01
C GLU A 347 46.44 -1.64 -14.22
#